data_AF-B0RCA7-F1
#
_entry.id   AF-B0RCA7-F1
#
_cell.length_a   1.000
_cell.length_b   1.000
_cell.length_c   1.000
_cell.angle_alpha   90.00
_cell.angle_beta   90.00
_cell.angle_gamma   90.00
#
_symmetry.space_group_name_H-M   'P 1'
#
loop_
_entity.id
_entity.type
_entity.pdbx_description
1 polymer ?
#
loop_
_entity_poly.entity_id
_entity_poly.type
_entity_poly.pdbx_seq_one_letter_code
_entity_poly.pdbx_strand_id
1 'polypeptide(L)'
;MTFRYAPEPEPTAPRERKSFNGVGLAALIVGVLSLVGSVIPILNYVSGFLAVVGIVLGIVGLILRDRPKGMAFGGLILSVVALILSIVLAIVYTAGIVTAITGAVEESEARSSAGAADDVRFTYELEGTGGTTSAAAVWVTSVGGSLGTEQDLAATLPFTREIIVPDSAGFDSASFAISGTVGVDGAATDGSTIDGSTIDGGGIVCRILVGTTVVAEQTATGTGASVACTATAEQLRDASE
;
A
#
# COMPACT_ATOMS: atom_id res chain seq x y z
N MET A 1 5.85 110.25 8.74
CA MET A 1 6.22 108.83 8.63
C MET A 1 5.02 108.02 9.07
N THR A 2 4.31 107.38 8.13
CA THR A 2 3.16 106.53 8.41
C THR A 2 3.66 105.17 8.90
N PHE A 3 3.39 104.84 10.15
CA PHE A 3 3.73 103.56 10.75
C PHE A 3 2.79 102.50 10.14
N ARG A 4 3.32 101.58 9.33
CA ARG A 4 2.55 100.44 8.80
C ARG A 4 2.46 99.37 9.88
N TYR A 5 1.24 99.01 10.24
CA TYR A 5 0.92 97.86 11.07
C TYR A 5 1.36 96.57 10.33
N ALA A 6 2.16 95.72 10.98
CA ALA A 6 2.45 94.38 10.50
C ALA A 6 1.25 93.47 10.85
N PRO A 7 0.74 92.63 9.92
CA PRO A 7 -0.38 91.74 10.21
C PRO A 7 0.02 90.68 11.25
N GLU A 8 -0.89 90.42 12.19
CA GLU A 8 -0.76 89.40 13.24
C GLU A 8 -0.75 87.99 12.63
N PRO A 9 0.08 87.04 13.11
CA PRO A 9 0.09 85.68 12.57
C PRO A 9 -1.23 84.96 12.85
N GLU A 10 -1.87 84.42 11.81
CA GLU A 10 -3.12 83.65 11.92
C GLU A 10 -2.94 82.39 12.79
N PRO A 11 -3.95 81.99 13.59
CA PRO A 11 -3.92 80.74 14.35
C PRO A 11 -3.96 79.56 13.37
N THR A 12 -2.90 78.75 13.36
CA THR A 12 -2.87 77.51 12.56
C THR A 12 -3.83 76.49 13.18
N ALA A 13 -4.83 76.05 12.39
CA ALA A 13 -5.79 75.04 12.82
C ALA A 13 -5.07 73.74 13.28
N PRO A 14 -5.56 73.04 14.31
CA PRO A 14 -4.96 71.78 14.74
C PRO A 14 -5.01 70.79 13.58
N ARG A 15 -3.85 70.34 13.09
CA ARG A 15 -3.78 69.23 12.15
C ARG A 15 -4.28 67.99 12.88
N GLU A 16 -5.51 67.57 12.59
CA GLU A 16 -6.06 66.29 13.02
C GLU A 16 -5.13 65.18 12.50
N ARG A 17 -4.24 64.70 13.37
CA ARG A 17 -3.33 63.61 13.02
C ARG A 17 -4.19 62.37 12.89
N LYS A 18 -4.56 62.01 11.66
CA LYS A 18 -5.18 60.73 11.30
C LYS A 18 -4.33 59.61 11.91
N SER A 19 -4.75 59.11 13.06
CA SER A 19 -3.95 58.17 13.84
C SER A 19 -3.90 56.85 13.07
N PHE A 20 -2.70 56.46 12.63
CA PHE A 20 -2.53 55.26 11.82
C PHE A 20 -2.68 54.03 12.72
N ASN A 21 -3.61 53.14 12.39
CA ASN A 21 -3.88 51.93 13.16
C ASN A 21 -3.04 50.77 12.65
N GLY A 22 -1.80 50.67 13.12
CA GLY A 22 -0.92 49.54 12.78
C GLY A 22 -1.55 48.17 13.08
N VAL A 23 -2.32 48.08 14.18
CA VAL A 23 -3.00 46.83 14.58
C VAL A 23 -4.15 46.45 13.63
N GLY A 24 -4.93 47.43 13.16
CA GLY A 24 -6.02 47.19 12.20
C GLY A 24 -5.50 46.81 10.81
N LEU A 25 -4.38 47.42 10.39
CA LEU A 25 -3.71 47.06 9.15
C LEU A 25 -3.08 45.65 9.24
N ALA A 26 -2.46 45.30 10.37
CA ALA A 26 -1.93 43.95 10.60
C ALA A 26 -3.04 42.89 10.54
N ALA A 27 -4.20 43.14 11.16
CA ALA A 27 -5.36 42.24 11.08
C ALA A 27 -5.87 42.08 9.64
N LEU A 28 -5.90 43.16 8.85
CA LEU A 28 -6.30 43.12 7.44
C LEU A 28 -5.30 42.29 6.60
N ILE A 29 -4.00 42.51 6.79
CA ILE A 29 -2.95 41.80 6.04
C ILE A 29 -2.98 40.30 6.37
N VAL A 30 -3.08 39.94 7.65
CA VAL A 30 -3.18 38.54 8.09
C VAL A 30 -4.45 37.89 7.54
N GLY A 31 -5.59 38.58 7.54
CA GLY A 31 -6.84 38.08 6.97
C GLY A 31 -6.74 37.80 5.47
N VAL A 32 -6.13 38.71 4.70
CA VAL A 32 -5.93 38.55 3.24
C VAL A 32 -4.94 37.43 2.95
N LEU A 33 -3.83 37.34 3.68
CA LEU A 33 -2.86 36.25 3.52
C LEU A 33 -3.47 34.89 3.87
N SER A 34 -4.36 34.83 4.85
CA SER A 34 -5.10 33.60 5.19
C SER A 34 -6.06 33.21 4.06
N LEU A 35 -6.81 34.17 3.51
CA LEU A 35 -7.73 33.93 2.40
C LEU A 35 -7.00 33.37 1.17
N VAL A 36 -5.88 34.01 0.79
CA VAL A 36 -5.04 33.59 -0.33
C VAL A 36 -4.37 32.24 -0.05
N GLY A 37 -3.89 32.02 1.17
CA GLY A 37 -3.30 30.75 1.59
C GLY A 37 -4.28 29.57 1.65
N SER A 38 -5.60 29.82 1.78
CA SER A 38 -6.61 28.75 1.86
C SER A 38 -6.85 28.03 0.52
N VAL A 39 -6.49 28.66 -0.60
CA VAL A 39 -6.67 28.09 -1.95
C VAL A 39 -5.62 27.01 -2.26
N ILE A 40 -4.51 26.96 -1.53
CA ILE A 40 -3.44 25.97 -1.72
C ILE A 40 -3.59 24.86 -0.66
N PRO A 41 -3.87 23.58 -1.03
CA PRO A 41 -4.22 22.52 -0.09
C PRO A 41 -3.23 22.28 1.06
N ILE A 42 -1.92 22.38 0.78
CA ILE A 42 -0.86 22.21 1.80
C ILE A 42 -0.81 23.42 2.76
N LEU A 43 -1.11 24.63 2.27
CA LEU A 43 -1.16 25.84 3.08
C LEU A 43 -2.50 26.00 3.82
N ASN A 44 -3.53 25.22 3.48
CA ASN A 44 -4.84 25.33 4.12
C ASN A 44 -4.79 24.99 5.62
N TYR A 45 -3.96 24.03 6.04
CA TYR A 45 -3.73 23.73 7.46
C TYR A 45 -3.04 24.87 8.22
N VAL A 46 -2.07 25.53 7.58
CA VAL A 46 -1.37 26.70 8.15
C VAL A 46 -2.29 27.93 8.14
N SER A 47 -3.12 28.07 7.11
CA SER A 47 -4.11 29.12 6.95
C SER A 47 -5.21 29.04 8.00
N GLY A 48 -5.67 27.83 8.37
CA GLY A 48 -6.60 27.66 9.49
C GLY A 48 -6.04 28.23 10.81
N PHE A 49 -4.75 28.02 11.09
CA PHE A 49 -4.09 28.58 12.27
C PHE A 49 -3.92 30.11 12.17
N LEU A 50 -3.55 30.60 10.98
CA LEU A 50 -3.43 32.04 10.70
C LEU A 50 -4.78 32.77 10.76
N ALA A 51 -5.87 32.11 10.38
CA ALA A 51 -7.23 32.64 10.47
C ALA A 51 -7.67 32.79 11.92
N VAL A 52 -7.35 31.83 12.80
CA VAL A 52 -7.58 31.95 14.25
C VAL A 52 -6.81 33.15 14.82
N VAL A 53 -5.54 33.29 14.45
CA VAL A 53 -4.71 34.45 14.83
C VAL A 53 -5.31 35.76 14.31
N GLY A 54 -5.76 35.80 13.05
CA GLY A 54 -6.44 36.94 12.43
C GLY A 54 -7.73 37.34 13.16
N ILE A 55 -8.54 36.36 13.59
CA ILE A 55 -9.75 36.60 14.40
C ILE A 55 -9.38 37.24 15.74
N VAL A 56 -8.36 36.73 16.44
CA VAL A 56 -7.91 37.28 17.72
C VAL A 56 -7.39 38.71 17.56
N LEU A 57 -6.56 38.99 16.56
CA LEU A 57 -6.06 40.35 16.30
C LEU A 57 -7.18 41.31 15.87
N GLY A 58 -8.17 40.82 15.11
CA GLY A 58 -9.36 41.58 14.74
C GLY A 58 -10.20 41.98 15.95
N ILE A 59 -10.42 41.05 16.88
CA ILE A 59 -11.15 41.31 18.14
C ILE A 59 -10.40 42.33 19.01
N VAL A 60 -9.08 42.18 19.18
CA VAL A 60 -8.26 43.13 19.96
C VAL A 60 -8.28 44.53 19.32
N GLY A 61 -8.23 44.62 17.99
CA GLY A 61 -8.34 45.88 17.25
C GLY A 61 -9.69 46.59 17.40
N LEU A 62 -10.76 45.87 17.76
CA LEU A 62 -12.09 46.44 18.04
C LEU A 62 -12.23 46.97 19.48
N ILE A 63 -11.47 46.42 20.43
CA ILE A 63 -11.55 46.78 21.86
C ILE A 63 -10.74 48.05 22.17
N LEU A 64 -9.71 48.39 21.38
CA LEU A 64 -8.92 49.62 21.57
C LEU A 64 -9.75 50.89 21.24
N ARG A 65 -9.92 51.78 22.24
CA ARG A 65 -10.53 53.12 22.05
C ARG A 65 -9.56 54.10 21.35
N ASP A 66 -10.12 55.09 20.65
CA ASP A 66 -9.45 56.18 19.89
C ASP A 66 -8.92 55.87 18.48
N ARG A 67 -9.36 54.77 17.85
CA ARG A 67 -8.84 54.30 16.57
C ARG A 67 -9.97 54.04 15.54
N PRO A 68 -9.81 54.33 14.22
CA PRO A 68 -10.84 54.07 13.20
C PRO A 68 -11.21 52.58 13.09
N LYS A 69 -12.49 52.26 13.41
CA LYS A 69 -13.02 50.90 13.59
C LYS A 69 -13.31 50.14 12.28
N GLY A 70 -13.44 50.84 11.16
CA GLY A 70 -13.83 50.22 9.87
C GLY A 70 -12.83 49.16 9.37
N MET A 71 -11.53 49.36 9.58
CA MET A 71 -10.50 48.40 9.17
C MET A 71 -10.49 47.13 10.03
N ALA A 72 -10.76 47.25 11.34
CA ALA A 72 -10.82 46.09 12.24
C ALA A 72 -12.04 45.20 11.95
N PHE A 73 -13.18 45.81 11.62
CA PHE A 73 -14.39 45.08 11.22
C PHE A 73 -14.21 44.34 9.90
N GLY A 74 -13.56 44.97 8.92
CA GLY A 74 -13.23 44.34 7.63
C GLY A 74 -12.30 43.13 7.77
N GLY A 75 -11.24 43.24 8.58
CA GLY A 75 -10.31 42.15 8.85
C GLY A 75 -10.97 40.96 9.57
N LEU A 76 -11.90 41.23 10.50
CA LEU A 76 -12.64 40.18 11.22
C LEU A 76 -13.59 39.42 10.29
N ILE A 77 -14.39 40.12 9.47
CA ILE A 77 -15.30 39.49 8.51
C ILE A 77 -14.52 38.64 7.51
N LEU A 78 -13.44 39.18 6.95
CA LEU A 78 -12.56 38.45 6.03
C LEU A 78 -11.98 37.19 6.67
N SER A 79 -11.57 37.25 7.93
CA SER A 79 -11.01 36.10 8.64
C SER A 79 -12.06 35.01 8.91
N VAL A 80 -13.30 35.40 9.25
CA VAL A 80 -14.40 34.43 9.43
C VAL A 80 -14.77 33.75 8.12
N VAL A 81 -14.88 34.51 7.03
CA VAL A 81 -15.17 33.95 5.70
C VAL A 81 -14.04 33.03 5.24
N ALA A 82 -12.78 33.41 5.46
CA ALA A 82 -11.62 32.58 5.15
C ALA A 82 -11.64 31.25 5.92
N LEU A 83 -12.02 31.28 7.21
CA LEU A 83 -12.11 30.08 8.04
C LEU A 83 -13.21 29.12 7.55
N ILE A 84 -14.38 29.64 7.20
CA ILE A 84 -15.48 28.82 6.65
C ILE A 84 -15.06 28.19 5.33
N LEU A 85 -14.48 28.97 4.41
CA LEU A 85 -13.95 28.47 3.14
C LEU A 85 -12.90 27.38 3.35
N SER A 86 -11.94 27.61 4.25
CA SER A 86 -10.89 26.66 4.61
C SER A 86 -11.45 25.30 5.05
N ILE A 87 -12.47 25.29 5.92
CA ILE A 87 -13.14 24.07 6.38
C ILE A 87 -13.84 23.35 5.23
N VAL A 88 -14.59 24.08 4.40
CA VAL A 88 -15.32 23.49 3.26
C VAL A 88 -14.33 22.87 2.26
N LEU A 89 -13.28 23.60 1.90
CA LEU A 89 -12.21 23.11 1.03
C LEU A 89 -11.52 21.88 1.63
N ALA A 90 -11.24 21.88 2.92
CA ALA A 90 -10.66 20.72 3.60
C ALA A 90 -11.56 19.49 3.49
N ILE A 91 -12.85 19.62 3.76
CA ILE A 91 -13.80 18.50 3.64
C ILE A 91 -13.88 18.00 2.21
N VAL A 92 -14.01 18.89 1.22
CA VAL A 92 -14.12 18.52 -0.20
C VAL A 92 -12.86 17.82 -0.70
N TYR A 93 -11.68 18.33 -0.37
CA TYR A 93 -10.42 17.67 -0.75
C TYR A 93 -10.27 16.31 -0.08
N THR A 94 -10.58 16.20 1.22
CA THR A 94 -10.46 14.93 1.94
C THR A 94 -11.45 13.91 1.41
N ALA A 95 -12.70 14.30 1.17
CA ALA A 95 -13.71 13.44 0.56
C ALA A 95 -13.32 13.03 -0.86
N GLY A 96 -12.81 13.95 -1.68
CA GLY A 96 -12.34 13.64 -3.04
C GLY A 96 -11.18 12.64 -3.06
N ILE A 97 -10.21 12.80 -2.15
CA ILE A 97 -9.10 11.87 -1.99
C ILE A 97 -9.59 10.51 -1.50
N VAL A 98 -10.46 10.46 -0.48
CA VAL A 98 -11.00 9.21 0.04
C VAL A 98 -11.79 8.48 -1.05
N THR A 99 -12.68 9.15 -1.78
CA THR A 99 -13.43 8.53 -2.89
C THR A 99 -12.52 8.04 -4.00
N ALA A 100 -11.47 8.79 -4.36
CA ALA A 100 -10.51 8.35 -5.37
C ALA A 100 -9.69 7.15 -4.91
N ILE A 101 -9.29 7.10 -3.63
CA ILE A 101 -8.57 5.96 -3.05
C ILE A 101 -9.49 4.74 -2.99
N THR A 102 -10.71 4.89 -2.47
CA THR A 102 -11.67 3.77 -2.38
C THR A 102 -11.99 3.22 -3.76
N GLY A 103 -12.25 4.09 -4.75
CA GLY A 103 -12.48 3.66 -6.13
C GLY A 103 -11.28 2.93 -6.72
N ALA A 104 -10.05 3.41 -6.46
CA ALA A 104 -8.84 2.73 -6.91
C ALA A 104 -8.63 1.37 -6.23
N VAL A 105 -8.97 1.25 -4.94
CA VAL A 105 -8.91 -0.01 -4.18
C VAL A 105 -9.94 -1.01 -4.73
N GLU A 106 -11.19 -0.58 -4.93
CA GLU A 106 -12.26 -1.42 -5.52
C GLU A 106 -11.87 -1.89 -6.94
N GLU A 107 -11.23 -1.03 -7.73
CA GLU A 107 -10.74 -1.37 -9.08
C GLU A 107 -9.53 -2.30 -9.06
N SER A 108 -8.67 -2.21 -8.04
CA SER A 108 -7.59 -3.16 -7.79
C SER A 108 -8.15 -4.52 -7.35
N GLU A 109 -9.09 -4.55 -6.42
CA GLU A 109 -9.75 -5.77 -5.96
C GLU A 109 -10.53 -6.47 -7.07
N ALA A 110 -11.23 -5.72 -7.93
CA ALA A 110 -11.93 -6.24 -9.09
C ALA A 110 -10.96 -6.86 -10.11
N ARG A 111 -9.80 -6.22 -10.37
CA ARG A 111 -8.75 -6.82 -11.21
C ARG A 111 -8.12 -8.04 -10.59
N SER A 112 -7.85 -8.04 -9.28
CA SER A 112 -7.32 -9.19 -8.56
C SER A 112 -8.29 -10.37 -8.57
N SER A 113 -9.59 -10.10 -8.45
CA SER A 113 -10.63 -11.13 -8.49
C SER A 113 -10.85 -11.69 -9.90
N ALA A 114 -10.67 -10.87 -10.94
CA ALA A 114 -10.68 -11.32 -12.33
C ALA A 114 -9.42 -12.11 -12.69
N GLY A 115 -8.24 -11.74 -12.18
CA GLY A 115 -6.99 -12.48 -12.38
C GLY A 115 -6.97 -13.83 -11.66
N ALA A 116 -7.54 -13.90 -10.44
CA ALA A 116 -7.64 -15.16 -9.69
C ALA A 116 -8.54 -16.23 -10.35
N ALA A 117 -9.32 -15.86 -11.37
CA ALA A 117 -10.11 -16.80 -12.18
C ALA A 117 -9.31 -17.45 -13.31
N ASP A 118 -8.15 -16.90 -13.68
CA ASP A 118 -7.23 -17.42 -14.71
C ASP A 118 -5.95 -18.03 -14.10
N ASP A 119 -5.71 -17.83 -12.79
CA ASP A 119 -4.55 -18.37 -12.09
C ASP A 119 -4.57 -19.91 -12.06
N VAL A 120 -3.49 -20.53 -12.54
CA VAL A 120 -3.34 -21.98 -12.52
C VAL A 120 -2.88 -22.42 -11.14
N ARG A 121 -3.67 -23.31 -10.52
CA ARG A 121 -3.37 -23.92 -9.22
C ARG A 121 -3.01 -25.37 -9.40
N PHE A 122 -1.82 -25.73 -8.94
CA PHE A 122 -1.37 -27.11 -8.98
C PHE A 122 -0.68 -27.49 -7.67
N THR A 123 -0.59 -28.79 -7.44
CA THR A 123 -0.09 -29.37 -6.20
C THR A 123 1.08 -30.28 -6.51
N TYR A 124 2.19 -30.06 -5.81
CA TYR A 124 3.24 -31.06 -5.71
C TYR A 124 2.91 -32.06 -4.61
N GLU A 125 3.10 -33.33 -4.89
CA GLU A 125 2.92 -34.41 -3.93
C GLU A 125 4.13 -35.35 -3.97
N LEU A 126 4.63 -35.71 -2.80
CA LEU A 126 5.57 -36.81 -2.62
C LEU A 126 4.95 -37.82 -1.66
N GLU A 127 4.88 -39.08 -2.07
CA GLU A 127 4.34 -40.18 -1.28
C GLU A 127 5.43 -41.23 -1.05
N GLY A 128 5.60 -41.67 0.19
CA GLY A 128 6.55 -42.72 0.54
C GLY A 128 5.89 -44.10 0.45
N THR A 129 6.60 -45.08 -0.14
CA THR A 129 6.16 -46.48 -0.21
C THR A 129 7.14 -47.38 0.55
N GLY A 130 6.73 -48.60 0.90
CA GLY A 130 7.62 -49.57 1.57
C GLY A 130 8.13 -49.12 2.95
N GLY A 131 7.34 -48.33 3.68
CA GLY A 131 7.67 -47.84 5.02
C GLY A 131 8.45 -46.52 5.06
N THR A 132 8.73 -45.90 3.90
CA THR A 132 9.36 -44.59 3.85
C THR A 132 8.45 -43.51 4.44
N THR A 133 8.89 -42.85 5.51
CA THR A 133 8.12 -41.77 6.17
C THR A 133 8.72 -40.38 5.99
N SER A 134 9.93 -40.27 5.43
CA SER A 134 10.58 -38.98 5.20
C SER A 134 11.44 -38.96 3.93
N ALA A 135 11.53 -37.78 3.31
CA ALA A 135 12.35 -37.53 2.14
C ALA A 135 12.89 -36.10 2.12
N ALA A 136 14.00 -35.89 1.41
CA ALA A 136 14.41 -34.55 1.00
C ALA A 136 13.61 -34.16 -0.25
N ALA A 137 12.76 -33.14 -0.11
CA ALA A 137 11.97 -32.55 -1.18
C ALA A 137 12.65 -31.28 -1.69
N VAL A 138 12.84 -31.15 -3.00
CA VAL A 138 13.35 -29.95 -3.65
C VAL A 138 12.46 -29.62 -4.83
N TRP A 139 11.99 -28.38 -4.92
CA TRP A 139 11.19 -27.95 -6.07
C TRP A 139 11.73 -26.66 -6.66
N VAL A 140 11.64 -26.59 -7.99
CA VAL A 140 12.13 -25.50 -8.80
C VAL A 140 10.97 -24.96 -9.63
N THR A 141 10.88 -23.64 -9.68
CA THR A 141 9.93 -22.91 -10.52
C THR A 141 10.71 -22.05 -11.50
N SER A 142 10.36 -22.12 -12.78
CA SER A 142 10.90 -21.26 -13.82
C SER A 142 9.75 -20.50 -14.45
N VAL A 143 9.68 -19.18 -14.30
CA VAL A 143 8.62 -18.35 -14.90
C VAL A 143 9.26 -17.13 -15.56
N GLY A 144 9.05 -16.96 -16.87
CA GLY A 144 9.60 -15.82 -17.62
C GLY A 144 11.12 -15.64 -17.51
N GLY A 145 11.87 -16.73 -17.31
CA GLY A 145 13.33 -16.72 -17.12
C GLY A 145 13.80 -16.46 -15.68
N SER A 146 12.89 -16.22 -14.73
CA SER A 146 13.20 -16.19 -13.30
C SER A 146 13.17 -17.61 -12.73
N LEU A 147 14.22 -18.01 -12.01
CA LEU A 147 14.32 -19.30 -11.34
C LEU A 147 14.11 -19.14 -9.83
N GLY A 148 13.13 -19.85 -9.28
CA GLY A 148 12.92 -20.05 -7.85
C GLY A 148 13.30 -21.47 -7.44
N THR A 149 13.88 -21.63 -6.26
CA THR A 149 14.19 -22.96 -5.70
C THR A 149 13.88 -22.95 -4.21
N GLU A 150 13.12 -23.94 -3.78
CA GLU A 150 12.75 -24.17 -2.39
C GLU A 150 13.02 -25.64 -2.06
N GLN A 151 13.27 -25.93 -0.78
CA GLN A 151 13.61 -27.26 -0.33
C GLN A 151 13.17 -27.51 1.11
N ASP A 152 12.80 -28.75 1.39
CA ASP A 152 12.61 -29.31 2.73
C ASP A 152 13.41 -30.62 2.82
N LEU A 153 14.52 -30.57 3.55
CA LEU A 153 15.46 -31.70 3.64
C LEU A 153 14.96 -32.84 4.55
N ALA A 154 13.88 -32.62 5.29
CA ALA A 154 13.31 -33.60 6.22
C ALA A 154 11.77 -33.61 6.14
N ALA A 155 11.23 -33.51 4.92
CA ALA A 155 9.80 -33.52 4.69
C ALA A 155 9.19 -34.82 5.20
N THR A 156 8.14 -34.71 6.02
CA THR A 156 7.35 -35.88 6.44
C THR A 156 6.41 -36.28 5.31
N LEU A 157 6.37 -37.56 4.97
CA LEU A 157 5.53 -38.09 3.89
C LEU A 157 4.15 -38.54 4.42
N PRO A 158 3.06 -38.37 3.65
CA PRO A 158 3.02 -37.71 2.33
C PRO A 158 3.23 -36.19 2.46
N PHE A 159 4.09 -35.65 1.61
CA PHE A 159 4.36 -34.22 1.52
C PHE A 159 3.49 -33.61 0.41
N THR A 160 2.85 -32.49 0.70
CA THR A 160 1.99 -31.80 -0.26
C THR A 160 2.27 -30.30 -0.22
N ARG A 161 2.41 -29.68 -1.39
CA ARG A 161 2.65 -28.24 -1.54
C ARG A 161 1.82 -27.68 -2.69
N GLU A 162 0.84 -26.85 -2.37
CA GLU A 162 0.07 -26.09 -3.36
C GLU A 162 0.90 -24.91 -3.87
N ILE A 163 0.91 -24.73 -5.18
CA ILE A 163 1.53 -23.61 -5.88
C ILE A 163 0.44 -22.89 -6.66
N ILE A 164 0.35 -21.59 -6.43
CA ILE A 164 -0.50 -20.68 -7.19
C ILE A 164 0.42 -19.93 -8.14
N VAL A 165 0.19 -20.07 -9.44
CA VAL A 165 0.97 -19.33 -10.42
C VAL A 165 0.09 -18.29 -11.08
N PRO A 166 0.44 -17.00 -10.98
CA PRO A 166 -0.34 -15.95 -11.59
C PRO A 166 -0.29 -16.06 -13.11
N ASP A 167 -1.46 -15.94 -13.75
CA ASP A 167 -1.51 -15.88 -15.20
C ASP A 167 -0.81 -14.59 -15.67
N SER A 168 0.35 -14.77 -16.28
CA SER A 168 1.25 -13.69 -16.66
C SER A 168 1.90 -14.03 -18.00
N ALA A 169 2.35 -13.02 -18.74
CA ALA A 169 2.98 -13.22 -20.05
C ALA A 169 4.21 -14.15 -20.03
N GLY A 170 4.81 -14.40 -18.86
CA GLY A 170 5.92 -15.35 -18.69
C GLY A 170 5.47 -16.81 -18.49
N PHE A 171 4.19 -17.05 -18.26
CA PHE A 171 3.66 -18.37 -17.91
C PHE A 171 3.69 -19.35 -19.08
N ASP A 172 3.49 -18.92 -20.33
CA ASP A 172 3.56 -19.82 -21.51
C ASP A 172 4.90 -20.57 -21.62
N SER A 173 5.97 -20.00 -21.07
CA SER A 173 7.32 -20.57 -21.04
C SER A 173 7.70 -21.17 -19.68
N ALA A 174 6.74 -21.28 -18.75
CA ALA A 174 7.01 -21.71 -17.41
C ALA A 174 7.16 -23.23 -17.30
N SER A 175 8.06 -23.65 -16.42
CA SER A 175 8.29 -25.05 -16.09
C SER A 175 8.43 -25.23 -14.59
N PHE A 176 7.93 -26.37 -14.14
CA PHE A 176 7.76 -26.73 -12.75
C PHE A 176 8.39 -28.10 -12.55
N ALA A 177 9.20 -28.24 -11.50
CA ALA A 177 9.86 -29.49 -11.19
C ALA A 177 9.84 -29.72 -9.69
N ILE A 178 9.56 -30.96 -9.29
CA ILE A 178 9.80 -31.45 -7.92
C ILE A 178 10.64 -32.70 -7.98
N SER A 179 11.61 -32.81 -7.08
CA SER A 179 12.33 -34.04 -6.81
C SER A 179 12.21 -34.43 -5.34
N GLY A 180 12.23 -35.73 -5.10
CA GLY A 180 12.20 -36.33 -3.78
C GLY A 180 13.28 -37.39 -3.67
N THR A 181 14.06 -37.39 -2.59
CA THR A 181 15.05 -38.43 -2.29
C THR A 181 14.76 -39.03 -0.93
N VAL A 182 14.60 -40.35 -0.87
CA VAL A 182 14.32 -41.08 0.37
C VAL A 182 15.41 -40.81 1.41
N GLY A 183 15.01 -40.41 2.62
CA GLY A 183 15.93 -40.20 3.73
C GLY A 183 16.53 -41.52 4.24
N VAL A 184 17.78 -41.48 4.71
CA VAL A 184 18.49 -42.66 5.25
C VAL A 184 17.83 -43.26 6.50
N ASP A 185 16.95 -42.51 7.17
CA ASP A 185 16.24 -42.93 8.39
C ASP A 185 14.97 -43.75 8.08
N GLY A 186 14.46 -43.70 6.85
CA GLY A 186 13.24 -44.38 6.39
C GLY A 186 13.47 -45.47 5.35
N ALA A 187 14.71 -45.69 4.94
CA ALA A 187 15.06 -46.76 4.02
C ALA A 187 14.93 -48.11 4.75
N ALA A 188 13.80 -48.78 4.58
CA ALA A 188 13.80 -50.23 4.69
C ALA A 188 14.91 -50.74 3.75
N THR A 189 16.00 -51.26 4.33
CA THR A 189 17.06 -51.89 3.55
C THR A 189 16.44 -53.00 2.71
N ASP A 190 16.64 -52.91 1.41
CA ASP A 190 16.23 -53.95 0.46
C ASP A 190 16.69 -55.32 0.97
N GLY A 191 15.76 -56.26 1.08
CA GLY A 191 16.03 -57.60 1.62
C GLY A 191 15.94 -57.74 3.15
N SER A 192 15.51 -56.72 3.90
CA SER A 192 15.19 -56.86 5.32
C SER A 192 13.97 -57.77 5.49
N THR A 193 14.13 -58.91 6.16
CA THR A 193 13.03 -59.82 6.49
C THR A 193 12.59 -59.57 7.94
N ILE A 194 11.36 -59.10 8.13
CA ILE A 194 10.72 -59.07 9.46
C ILE A 194 9.58 -60.08 9.42
N ASP A 195 9.58 -61.04 10.35
CA ASP A 195 8.54 -62.07 10.48
C ASP A 195 8.28 -62.89 9.18
N GLY A 196 9.34 -63.21 8.43
CA GLY A 196 9.25 -64.01 7.21
C GLY A 196 8.75 -63.26 5.96
N SER A 197 8.47 -61.96 6.06
CA SER A 197 8.12 -61.09 4.92
C SER A 197 9.34 -60.27 4.49
N THR A 198 9.77 -60.42 3.24
CA THR A 198 10.77 -59.54 2.62
C THR A 198 10.15 -58.16 2.46
N ILE A 199 10.76 -57.12 3.03
CA ILE A 199 10.34 -55.75 2.77
C ILE A 199 10.94 -55.35 1.42
N ASP A 200 10.09 -55.06 0.44
CA ASP A 200 10.49 -54.36 -0.78
C ASP A 200 11.17 -53.06 -0.36
N GLY A 201 12.44 -52.84 -0.76
CA GLY A 201 13.19 -51.67 -0.36
C GLY A 201 12.36 -50.38 -0.54
N GLY A 202 12.34 -49.53 0.49
CA GLY A 202 11.49 -48.34 0.54
C GLY A 202 11.53 -47.51 -0.76
N GLY A 203 10.40 -46.94 -1.15
CA GLY A 203 10.27 -46.18 -2.39
C GLY A 203 9.66 -44.80 -2.17
N ILE A 204 9.60 -44.04 -3.25
CA ILE A 204 9.01 -42.71 -3.30
C ILE A 204 8.32 -42.49 -4.64
N VAL A 205 7.14 -41.89 -4.60
CA VAL A 205 6.33 -41.47 -5.74
C VAL A 205 6.29 -39.96 -5.73
N CYS A 206 6.49 -39.31 -6.88
CA CYS A 206 6.14 -37.90 -7.05
C CYS A 206 4.93 -37.77 -7.95
N ARG A 207 4.11 -36.76 -7.66
CA ARG A 207 3.02 -36.33 -8.52
C ARG A 207 2.98 -34.81 -8.63
N ILE A 208 2.57 -34.34 -9.80
CA ILE A 208 2.13 -32.96 -10.03
C ILE A 208 0.66 -33.06 -10.40
N LEU A 209 -0.23 -32.45 -9.61
CA LEU A 209 -1.67 -32.53 -9.79
C LEU A 209 -2.30 -31.17 -10.02
N VAL A 210 -3.34 -31.10 -10.82
CA VAL A 210 -4.26 -29.96 -10.92
C VAL A 210 -5.61 -30.42 -10.41
N GLY A 211 -6.02 -29.94 -9.23
CA GLY A 211 -7.15 -30.52 -8.50
C GLY A 211 -6.92 -32.01 -8.20
N THR A 212 -7.68 -32.89 -8.84
CA THR A 212 -7.53 -34.36 -8.73
C THR A 212 -6.84 -34.99 -9.96
N THR A 213 -6.55 -34.20 -10.99
CA THR A 213 -5.96 -34.68 -12.24
C THR A 213 -4.45 -34.79 -12.10
N VAL A 214 -3.89 -35.96 -12.36
CA VAL A 214 -2.44 -36.19 -12.33
C VAL A 214 -1.83 -35.77 -13.67
N VAL A 215 -0.99 -34.74 -13.64
CA VAL A 215 -0.31 -34.17 -14.82
C VAL A 215 1.03 -34.86 -15.08
N ALA A 216 1.74 -35.18 -14.01
CA ALA A 216 2.98 -35.96 -14.07
C ALA A 216 3.03 -36.87 -12.84
N GLU A 217 3.44 -38.12 -13.05
CA GLU A 217 3.69 -39.08 -11.98
C GLU A 217 4.93 -39.89 -12.33
N GLN A 218 5.81 -40.05 -11.35
CA GLN A 218 6.97 -40.93 -11.46
C GLN A 218 7.15 -41.67 -10.14
N THR A 219 7.74 -42.86 -10.21
CA THR A 219 8.00 -43.71 -9.05
C THR A 219 9.43 -44.21 -9.07
N ALA A 220 10.07 -44.24 -7.91
CA ALA A 220 11.38 -44.85 -7.69
C ALA A 220 11.33 -45.76 -6.46
N THR A 221 11.99 -46.91 -6.54
CA THR A 221 12.06 -47.90 -5.45
C THR A 221 13.49 -48.30 -5.14
N GLY A 222 13.74 -48.79 -3.93
CA GLY A 222 15.02 -49.27 -3.48
C GLY A 222 15.80 -48.27 -2.63
N THR A 223 16.94 -48.74 -2.10
CA THR A 223 17.75 -47.96 -1.15
C THR A 223 18.26 -46.67 -1.79
N GLY A 224 17.91 -45.53 -1.20
CA GLY A 224 18.30 -44.21 -1.71
C GLY A 224 17.53 -43.78 -2.98
N ALA A 225 16.34 -44.35 -3.20
CA ALA A 225 15.47 -43.99 -4.32
C ALA A 225 15.29 -42.47 -4.42
N SER A 226 15.47 -41.97 -5.64
CA SER A 226 15.24 -40.57 -6.00
C SER A 226 14.28 -40.50 -7.17
N VAL A 227 13.30 -39.62 -7.07
CA VAL A 227 12.29 -39.40 -8.09
C VAL A 227 12.26 -37.92 -8.49
N ALA A 228 11.88 -37.63 -9.73
CA ALA A 228 11.66 -36.27 -10.21
C ALA A 228 10.47 -36.23 -11.16
N CYS A 229 9.60 -35.24 -10.94
CA CYS A 229 8.46 -34.94 -11.78
C CYS A 229 8.61 -33.54 -12.34
N THR A 230 8.23 -33.35 -13.60
CA THR A 230 8.25 -32.05 -14.27
C THR A 230 6.94 -31.82 -15.01
N ALA A 231 6.45 -30.59 -14.98
CA ALA A 231 5.29 -30.15 -15.76
C ALA A 231 5.56 -28.79 -16.40
N THR A 232 5.06 -28.57 -17.61
CA THR A 232 5.03 -27.25 -18.23
C THR A 232 3.72 -26.54 -17.91
N ALA A 233 3.71 -25.22 -18.05
CA ALA A 233 2.49 -24.42 -17.96
C ALA A 233 1.35 -24.90 -18.88
N GLU A 234 1.68 -25.33 -20.10
CA GLU A 234 0.72 -25.87 -21.06
C GLU A 234 0.02 -27.13 -20.51
N GLN A 235 0.79 -28.06 -19.94
CA GLN A 235 0.24 -29.28 -19.34
C GLN A 235 -0.65 -28.99 -18.12
N LEU A 236 -0.29 -27.98 -17.33
CA LEU A 236 -1.09 -27.60 -16.16
C LEU A 236 -2.40 -26.90 -16.55
N ARG A 237 -2.39 -26.10 -17.62
CA ARG A 237 -3.61 -25.48 -18.17
C ARG A 237 -4.55 -26.52 -18.77
N ASP A 238 -4.04 -27.43 -19.60
CA ASP A 238 -4.82 -28.51 -20.21
C ASP A 238 -5.50 -29.39 -19.15
N ALA A 239 -4.86 -29.57 -17.99
CA ALA A 239 -5.43 -30.31 -16.87
C ALA A 239 -6.44 -29.51 -16.02
N SER A 240 -6.58 -28.20 -16.23
CA SER A 240 -7.48 -27.31 -15.50
C SER A 240 -8.81 -27.04 -16.21
N GLU A 241 -8.91 -27.36 -17.50
CA GLU A 241 -10.11 -27.26 -18.34
C GLU A 241 -11.08 -28.44 -18.13
#